data_AF-A0A066XPQ2-F1
#
_entry.id   AF-A0A066XPQ2-F1
#
_cell.length_a   1.000
_cell.length_b   1.000
_cell.length_c   1.000
_cell.angle_alpha   90.00
_cell.angle_beta   90.00
_cell.angle_gamma   90.00
#
_symmetry.space_group_name_H-M   'P 1'
#
loop_
_entity.id
_entity.type
_entity.pdbx_description
1 polymer ?
#
loop_
_entity_poly.entity_id
_entity_poly.type
_entity_poly.pdbx_seq_one_letter_code
_entity_poly.pdbx_strand_id
1 'polypeptide(L)'
;MSVSAASIRRQAKDGADFGKCTPTMDFKLGRPGRKATEGTFLPTDKLVAGGQQDALNPNIITNEICNQLTNVCDANEAAKTKCQQAKAKVAAAGVKDASAATIFNSALGF
;
A
#
# COMPACT_ATOMS: atom_id res chain seq x y z
N MET A 1 9.40 36.12 -14.29
CA MET A 1 9.18 35.10 -13.23
C MET A 1 8.34 33.99 -13.82
N SER A 2 8.96 32.88 -14.22
CA SER A 2 8.26 31.74 -14.83
C SER A 2 7.95 30.73 -13.74
N VAL A 3 6.68 30.57 -13.40
CA VAL A 3 6.21 29.46 -12.55
C VAL A 3 6.01 28.25 -13.45
N SER A 4 6.97 27.31 -13.43
CA SER A 4 6.78 25.97 -13.96
C SER A 4 5.72 25.25 -13.12
N ALA A 5 4.77 24.60 -13.79
CA ALA A 5 3.77 23.73 -13.21
C ALA A 5 4.45 22.49 -12.59
N ALA A 6 4.91 22.61 -11.35
CA ALA A 6 5.18 21.44 -10.53
C ALA A 6 3.83 20.78 -10.26
N SER A 7 3.64 19.56 -10.79
CA SER A 7 2.55 18.68 -10.40
C SER A 7 2.45 18.70 -8.88
N ILE A 8 1.26 19.03 -8.36
CA ILE A 8 0.94 18.92 -6.93
C ILE A 8 0.93 17.42 -6.62
N ARG A 9 2.11 16.83 -6.46
CA ARG A 9 2.24 15.57 -5.74
C ARG A 9 1.92 15.89 -4.30
N ARG A 10 0.86 15.27 -3.77
CA ARG A 10 0.50 15.35 -2.35
C ARG A 10 1.67 14.80 -1.56
N GLN A 11 2.61 15.67 -1.18
CA GLN A 11 3.57 15.35 -0.14
C GLN A 11 2.75 15.12 1.13
N ALA A 12 2.84 13.91 1.69
CA ALA A 12 2.34 13.69 3.03
C ALA A 12 3.08 14.65 3.98
N LYS A 13 2.44 15.05 5.10
CA LYS A 13 2.98 16.06 6.03
C LYS A 13 4.38 15.74 6.59
N ASP A 14 4.86 14.51 6.40
CA ASP A 14 6.15 13.99 6.81
C ASP A 14 7.19 13.90 5.66
N GLY A 15 6.92 14.50 4.50
CA GLY A 15 7.85 14.51 3.36
C GLY A 15 7.92 13.20 2.59
N ALA A 16 7.03 12.24 2.86
CA ALA A 16 6.90 11.03 2.05
C ALA A 16 6.35 11.38 0.65
N ASP A 17 7.11 11.01 -0.38
CA ASP A 17 6.68 11.00 -1.79
C ASP A 17 6.70 9.55 -2.28
N PHE A 18 5.51 8.99 -2.52
CA PHE A 18 5.32 7.63 -3.01
C PHE A 18 5.53 7.50 -4.53
N GLY A 19 5.96 8.59 -5.17
CA GLY A 19 6.33 8.63 -6.55
C GLY A 19 5.11 8.52 -7.46
N LYS A 20 5.11 7.56 -8.37
CA LYS A 20 3.99 7.32 -9.31
C LYS A 20 2.93 6.35 -8.78
N CYS A 21 3.09 5.83 -7.57
CA CYS A 21 2.19 4.84 -6.99
C CYS A 21 1.24 5.44 -5.94
N THR A 22 0.07 4.81 -5.81
CA THR A 22 -0.83 4.92 -4.65
C THR A 22 -0.75 3.62 -3.84
N PRO A 23 0.22 3.49 -2.92
CA PRO A 23 0.58 2.21 -2.29
C PRO A 23 -0.42 1.78 -1.21
N THR A 24 -1.69 1.62 -1.55
CA THR A 24 -2.75 1.18 -0.64
C THR A 24 -3.13 -0.28 -0.84
N MET A 25 -3.69 -0.88 0.21
CA MET A 25 -4.18 -2.25 0.26
C MET A 25 -5.72 -2.25 0.39
N ASP A 26 -6.40 -3.17 -0.27
CA ASP A 26 -7.82 -3.45 -0.02
C ASP A 26 -8.01 -4.83 0.64
N PHE A 27 -9.20 -5.00 1.23
CA PHE A 27 -9.71 -6.29 1.69
C PHE A 27 -11.09 -6.49 1.08
N LYS A 28 -11.32 -7.66 0.47
CA LYS A 28 -12.62 -8.02 -0.09
C LYS A 28 -12.94 -9.47 0.21
N LEU A 29 -14.20 -9.74 0.50
CA LEU A 29 -14.74 -11.09 0.59
C LEU A 29 -15.09 -11.59 -0.82
N GLY A 30 -14.94 -12.89 -1.08
CA GLY A 30 -15.54 -13.51 -2.25
C GLY A 30 -14.97 -13.07 -3.59
N ARG A 31 -13.65 -12.83 -3.67
CA ARG A 31 -12.99 -12.60 -4.96
C ARG A 31 -13.17 -13.81 -5.89
N PRO A 32 -13.08 -13.63 -7.23
CA PRO A 32 -13.19 -14.74 -8.18
C PRO A 32 -12.27 -15.91 -7.79
N GLY A 33 -12.84 -17.12 -7.72
CA GLY A 33 -12.12 -18.33 -7.29
C GLY A 33 -12.05 -18.56 -5.78
N ARG A 34 -12.63 -17.68 -4.95
CA ARG A 34 -12.70 -17.81 -3.48
C ARG A 34 -14.13 -18.03 -3.00
N LYS A 35 -14.30 -18.51 -1.76
CA LYS A 35 -15.64 -18.60 -1.13
C LYS A 35 -16.19 -17.20 -0.85
N ALA A 36 -17.52 -17.03 -0.88
CA ALA A 36 -18.17 -15.74 -0.63
C ALA A 36 -17.82 -15.10 0.73
N THR A 37 -17.45 -15.90 1.72
CA THR A 37 -17.04 -15.46 3.07
C THR A 37 -15.53 -15.42 3.27
N GLU A 38 -14.74 -15.78 2.26
CA GLU A 38 -13.28 -15.80 2.33
C GLU A 38 -12.73 -14.43 1.96
N GLY A 39 -12.07 -13.79 2.93
CA GLY A 39 -11.49 -12.48 2.79
C GLY A 39 -10.05 -12.52 2.30
N THR A 40 -9.74 -11.75 1.26
CA THR A 40 -8.39 -11.64 0.72
C THR A 40 -7.97 -10.20 0.47
N PHE A 41 -6.66 -10.00 0.58
CA PHE A 41 -5.97 -8.73 0.42
C PHE A 41 -5.34 -8.62 -0.97
N LEU A 42 -5.33 -7.41 -1.52
CA LEU A 42 -4.58 -7.05 -2.73
C LEU A 42 -4.06 -5.61 -2.67
N PRO A 43 -2.98 -5.27 -3.38
CA PRO A 43 -2.67 -3.88 -3.68
C PRO A 43 -3.78 -3.29 -4.54
N THR A 44 -4.14 -2.04 -4.28
CA THR A 44 -5.17 -1.35 -5.08
C THR A 44 -4.60 -0.67 -6.32
N ASP A 45 -3.32 -0.31 -6.29
CA ASP A 45 -2.62 0.30 -7.40
C ASP A 45 -2.13 -0.78 -8.37
N LYS A 46 -2.44 -0.62 -9.66
CA LYS A 46 -2.13 -1.61 -10.70
C LYS A 46 -0.63 -1.74 -10.96
N LEU A 47 0.11 -0.64 -10.86
CA LEU A 47 1.56 -0.65 -11.04
C LEU A 47 2.22 -1.37 -9.86
N VAL A 48 1.74 -1.13 -8.65
CA VAL A 48 2.17 -1.88 -7.45
C VAL A 48 1.75 -3.34 -7.53
N ALA A 49 0.57 -3.64 -8.09
CA ALA A 49 0.10 -5.01 -8.17
C ALA A 49 1.05 -5.87 -9.01
N GLY A 50 1.53 -5.42 -10.16
CA GLY A 50 2.60 -6.10 -10.92
C GLY A 50 2.36 -7.59 -11.30
N GLY A 51 1.14 -8.11 -11.10
CA GLY A 51 0.81 -9.55 -11.23
C GLY A 51 0.54 -10.28 -9.91
N GLN A 52 0.71 -9.62 -8.77
CA GLN A 52 0.37 -10.12 -7.44
C GLN A 52 -1.05 -10.67 -7.38
N GLN A 53 -1.18 -11.90 -6.90
CA GLN A 53 -2.46 -12.56 -6.65
C GLN A 53 -2.96 -12.27 -5.23
N ASP A 54 -4.24 -12.55 -5.00
CA ASP A 54 -4.86 -12.28 -3.72
C ASP A 54 -4.26 -13.14 -2.59
N ALA A 55 -4.17 -12.56 -1.40
CA ALA A 55 -3.54 -13.23 -0.27
C ALA A 55 -4.47 -13.26 0.95
N LEU A 56 -4.43 -14.36 1.70
CA LEU A 56 -5.12 -14.49 2.99
C LEU A 56 -4.37 -13.82 4.15
N ASN A 57 -3.06 -13.57 3.98
CA ASN A 57 -2.22 -12.91 4.98
C ASN A 57 -1.88 -11.50 4.51
N PRO A 58 -2.28 -10.44 5.25
CA PRO A 58 -2.03 -9.07 4.84
C PRO A 58 -0.53 -8.73 4.77
N ASN A 59 0.32 -9.42 5.55
CA ASN A 59 1.76 -9.18 5.54
C ASN A 59 2.44 -9.51 4.20
N ILE A 60 1.84 -10.39 3.39
CA ILE A 60 2.32 -10.67 2.03
C ILE A 60 2.12 -9.43 1.16
N ILE A 61 0.93 -8.83 1.24
CA ILE A 61 0.56 -7.68 0.42
C ILE A 61 1.29 -6.42 0.86
N THR A 62 1.42 -6.16 2.17
CA THR A 62 2.19 -5.00 2.64
C THR A 62 3.67 -5.11 2.27
N ASN A 63 4.25 -6.33 2.28
CA ASN A 63 5.61 -6.53 1.81
C ASN A 63 5.75 -6.25 0.32
N GLU A 64 4.81 -6.74 -0.50
CA GLU A 64 4.81 -6.46 -1.94
C GLU A 64 4.70 -4.96 -2.22
N ILE A 65 3.74 -4.28 -1.57
CA ILE A 65 3.56 -2.84 -1.71
C ILE A 65 4.86 -2.08 -1.39
N CYS A 66 5.51 -2.39 -0.27
CA CYS A 66 6.75 -1.70 0.10
C CYS A 66 7.94 -2.05 -0.80
N ASN A 67 7.98 -3.25 -1.38
CA ASN A 67 9.01 -3.61 -2.37
C ASN A 67 8.87 -2.78 -3.65
N GLN A 68 7.63 -2.63 -4.13
CA GLN A 68 7.37 -1.88 -5.36
C GLN A 68 7.65 -0.38 -5.22
N LEU A 69 7.59 0.16 -3.99
CA LEU A 69 8.06 1.53 -3.73
C LEU A 69 9.52 1.75 -4.17
N THR A 70 10.37 0.72 -4.03
CA THR A 70 11.77 0.76 -4.47
C THR A 70 11.91 0.45 -5.95
N ASN A 71 11.15 -0.50 -6.46
CA ASN A 71 11.42 -1.08 -7.79
C ASN A 71 10.79 -0.31 -8.93
N VAL A 72 9.54 0.11 -8.75
CA VAL A 72 8.75 0.67 -9.85
C VAL A 72 8.12 2.01 -9.51
N CYS A 73 7.99 2.40 -8.25
CA CYS A 73 7.23 3.61 -7.92
C CYS A 73 8.03 4.91 -7.97
N ASP A 74 9.37 4.86 -8.03
CA ASP A 74 10.22 6.05 -7.89
C ASP A 74 9.96 6.81 -6.57
N ALA A 75 9.70 6.07 -5.49
CA ALA A 75 9.41 6.64 -4.17
C ALA A 75 10.70 7.10 -3.46
N ASN A 76 10.58 8.15 -2.65
CA ASN A 76 11.69 8.66 -1.85
C ASN A 76 11.93 7.81 -0.58
N GLU A 77 13.05 8.06 0.11
CA GLU A 77 13.44 7.28 1.29
C GLU A 77 12.45 7.43 2.46
N ALA A 78 11.86 8.62 2.62
CA ALA A 78 10.82 8.87 3.62
C ALA A 78 9.59 7.98 3.40
N ALA A 79 9.13 7.85 2.15
CA ALA A 79 8.02 6.97 1.78
C ALA A 79 8.33 5.48 2.04
N LYS A 80 9.55 5.03 1.70
CA LYS A 80 9.98 3.65 1.95
C LYS A 80 10.02 3.35 3.44
N THR A 81 10.62 4.24 4.24
CA THR A 81 10.67 4.13 5.70
C THR A 81 9.26 4.07 6.29
N LYS A 82 8.38 4.98 5.88
CA LYS A 82 6.97 5.00 6.32
C LYS A 82 6.22 3.71 5.97
N CYS A 83 6.49 3.13 4.79
CA CYS A 83 5.91 1.85 4.41
C CYS A 83 6.38 0.71 5.30
N GLN A 84 7.67 0.64 5.64
CA GLN A 84 8.16 -0.39 6.58
C GLN A 84 7.54 -0.23 7.97
N GLN A 85 7.32 0.99 8.44
CA GLN A 85 6.61 1.26 9.70
C GLN A 85 5.13 0.83 9.63
N ALA A 86 4.44 1.14 8.51
CA ALA A 86 3.06 0.70 8.29
C ALA A 86 2.96 -0.84 8.25
N LYS A 87 3.89 -1.51 7.57
CA LYS A 87 4.02 -2.98 7.55
C LYS A 87 4.19 -3.55 8.96
N ALA A 88 5.08 -2.96 9.77
CA ALA A 88 5.30 -3.38 11.14
C ALA A 88 4.03 -3.23 12.02
N LYS A 89 3.25 -2.16 11.83
CA LYS A 89 1.97 -1.98 12.53
C LYS A 89 0.95 -3.08 12.20
N VAL A 90 0.84 -3.46 10.92
CA VAL A 90 -0.03 -4.57 10.49
C VAL A 90 0.44 -5.88 11.12
N ALA A 91 1.74 -6.16 11.08
CA ALA A 91 2.31 -7.37 11.68
C ALA A 91 2.04 -7.45 13.18
N ALA A 92 2.22 -6.33 13.90
CA ALA A 92 1.97 -6.24 15.34
C ALA A 92 0.49 -6.37 15.70
N ALA A 93 -0.41 -5.87 14.86
CA ALA A 93 -1.86 -5.99 15.09
C ALA A 93 -2.36 -7.43 14.95
N GLY A 94 -1.71 -8.25 14.10
CA GLY A 94 -2.04 -9.69 13.96
C GLY A 94 -3.42 -9.99 13.36
N VAL A 95 -4.14 -8.97 12.88
CA VAL A 95 -5.48 -9.06 12.30
C VAL A 95 -5.44 -9.49 10.83
N LYS A 96 -6.49 -10.18 10.37
CA LYS A 96 -6.64 -10.67 8.99
C LYS A 96 -7.98 -10.31 8.35
N ASP A 97 -8.59 -9.23 8.84
CA ASP A 97 -9.83 -8.66 8.30
C ASP A 97 -9.57 -7.26 7.71
N ALA A 98 -10.64 -6.55 7.36
CA ALA A 98 -10.58 -5.23 6.77
C ALA A 98 -9.76 -4.20 7.60
N SER A 99 -9.67 -4.37 8.92
CA SER A 99 -8.89 -3.48 9.78
C SER A 99 -7.39 -3.51 9.45
N ALA A 100 -6.85 -4.61 8.91
CA ALA A 100 -5.46 -4.67 8.47
C ALA A 100 -5.19 -3.67 7.32
N ALA A 101 -6.12 -3.55 6.38
CA ALA A 101 -6.04 -2.58 5.28
C ALA A 101 -6.16 -1.15 5.80
N THR A 102 -7.10 -0.89 6.72
CA THR A 102 -7.24 0.41 7.38
C THR A 102 -5.95 0.82 8.10
N ILE A 103 -5.37 -0.06 8.93
CA ILE A 103 -4.13 0.22 9.67
C ILE A 103 -3.01 0.60 8.70
N PHE A 104 -2.83 -0.16 7.63
CA PHE A 104 -1.79 0.09 6.64
C PHE A 104 -2.00 1.43 5.92
N ASN A 105 -3.17 1.64 5.34
CA ASN A 105 -3.48 2.81 4.52
C ASN A 105 -3.41 4.10 5.35
N SER A 106 -4.00 4.10 6.54
CA SER A 106 -3.95 5.25 7.45
C SER A 106 -2.52 5.54 7.92
N ALA A 107 -1.69 4.51 8.14
CA ALA A 107 -0.27 4.71 8.49
C ALA A 107 0.54 5.34 7.35
N LEU A 108 0.13 5.17 6.10
CA LEU A 108 0.73 5.83 4.93
C LEU A 108 0.16 7.24 4.68
N GLY A 109 -1.05 7.51 5.18
CA GLY A 109 -1.75 8.79 5.04
C GLY A 109 -2.83 8.81 3.97
N PHE A 110 -3.41 7.65 3.66
CA PHE A 110 -4.54 7.47 2.75
C PHE A 110 -5.83 7.13 3.52
#